data_AF-A0A3P8BB27-F1
#
_entry.id   AF-A0A3P8BB27-F1
#
_cell.length_a   1.000
_cell.length_b   1.000
_cell.length_c   1.000
_cell.angle_alpha   90.00
_cell.angle_beta   90.00
_cell.angle_gamma   90.00
#
_symmetry.space_group_name_H-M   'P 1'
#
loop_
_entity.id
_entity.type
_entity.pdbx_description
1 polymer ?
#
loop_
_entity_poly.entity_id
_entity_poly.type
_entity_poly.pdbx_seq_one_letter_code
_entity_poly.pdbx_strand_id
1 'polypeptide(L)'
;MLYYSSWIVSPASSWIDDYFDWIDPSGSSLCCRINRNTHKFCPPDLVDNNCIPCPVYLDDGRPNALDFSQYLPYFLSENPGSNCPKG
;
A
#
# COMPACT_ATOMS: atom_id res chain seq x y z
N MET A 1 19.75 32.16 -21.14
CA MET A 1 18.85 31.11 -20.65
C MET A 1 19.54 29.78 -20.94
N LEU A 2 20.07 29.10 -19.92
CA LEU A 2 20.79 27.84 -20.12
C LEU A 2 19.77 26.70 -20.22
N TYR A 3 19.77 26.00 -21.35
CA TYR A 3 19.00 24.76 -21.54
C TYR A 3 19.74 23.63 -20.84
N TYR A 4 19.27 23.24 -19.66
CA TYR A 4 19.69 21.99 -19.04
C TYR A 4 18.85 20.86 -19.64
N SER A 5 19.52 19.90 -20.27
CA SER A 5 18.88 18.70 -20.83
C SER A 5 19.27 17.49 -19.99
N SER A 6 18.30 16.64 -19.65
CA SER A 6 18.51 15.32 -19.05
C SER A 6 18.19 14.23 -20.08
N TRP A 7 18.85 13.07 -19.95
CA TRP A 7 18.70 11.93 -20.86
C TRP A 7 17.92 10.80 -20.19
N ILE A 8 16.74 11.15 -19.66
CA ILE A 8 15.86 10.23 -18.94
C ILE A 8 14.65 9.97 -19.84
N VAL A 9 14.48 8.72 -20.27
CA VAL A 9 13.42 8.32 -21.21
C VAL A 9 12.10 7.98 -20.52
N SER A 10 12.13 7.64 -19.23
CA SER A 10 10.97 7.22 -18.45
C SER A 10 11.03 7.74 -17.02
N PRO A 11 9.88 7.98 -16.37
CA PRO A 11 9.85 8.33 -14.95
C PRO A 11 10.47 7.21 -14.10
N ALA A 12 10.99 7.59 -12.93
CA ALA A 12 11.42 6.61 -11.94
C ALA A 12 10.21 5.89 -11.35
N SER A 13 10.35 4.59 -11.10
CA SER A 13 9.43 3.86 -10.22
C SER A 13 9.57 4.37 -8.79
N SER A 14 8.45 4.48 -8.09
CA SER A 14 8.38 5.07 -6.75
C SER A 14 7.64 4.14 -5.80
N TRP A 15 8.40 3.33 -5.07
CA TRP A 15 7.86 2.34 -4.13
C TRP A 15 6.95 2.96 -3.07
N ILE A 16 7.20 4.22 -2.72
CA ILE A 16 6.43 4.93 -1.70
C ILE A 16 5.05 5.33 -2.20
N ASP A 17 4.93 5.69 -3.49
CA ASP A 17 3.63 6.00 -4.10
C ASP A 17 2.81 4.71 -4.24
N ASP A 18 3.46 3.60 -4.58
CA ASP A 18 2.80 2.28 -4.61
C ASP A 18 2.34 1.83 -3.23
N TYR A 19 3.12 2.10 -2.18
CA TYR A 19 2.75 1.82 -0.80
C TYR A 19 1.54 2.65 -0.34
N PHE A 20 1.48 3.95 -0.68
CA PHE A 20 0.35 4.80 -0.33
C PHE A 20 -0.95 4.33 -1.01
N ASP A 21 -0.88 3.95 -2.28
CA ASP A 21 -2.02 3.35 -2.98
C ASP A 21 -2.45 2.00 -2.37
N TRP A 22 -1.49 1.19 -1.92
CA TRP A 22 -1.75 -0.13 -1.34
C TRP A 22 -2.42 -0.08 0.04
N ILE A 23 -2.05 0.91 0.87
CA ILE A 23 -2.57 1.06 2.24
C ILE A 23 -3.91 1.82 2.29
N ASP A 24 -4.27 2.54 1.23
CA ASP A 24 -5.49 3.37 1.20
C ASP A 24 -6.76 2.52 1.34
N PRO A 25 -7.52 2.65 2.44
CA PRO A 25 -8.74 1.89 2.66
C PRO A 25 -9.91 2.39 1.78
N SER A 26 -9.76 3.52 1.10
CA SER A 26 -10.73 4.07 0.15
C SER A 26 -10.47 3.65 -1.30
N GLY A 27 -9.34 2.95 -1.55
CA GLY A 27 -8.98 2.45 -2.87
C GLY A 27 -9.99 1.44 -3.44
N SER A 28 -9.96 1.27 -4.76
CA SER A 28 -10.87 0.36 -5.49
C SER A 28 -10.69 -1.12 -5.13
N SER A 29 -9.52 -1.48 -4.59
CA SER A 29 -9.15 -2.83 -4.17
C SER A 29 -8.54 -2.74 -2.76
N LEU A 30 -9.19 -3.38 -1.79
CA LEU A 30 -8.79 -3.37 -0.38
C LEU A 30 -7.59 -4.30 -0.16
N CYS A 31 -6.38 -3.79 -0.35
CA CYS A 31 -5.15 -4.60 -0.29
C CYS A 31 -4.61 -4.77 1.12
N CYS A 32 -4.36 -3.68 1.83
CA CYS A 32 -4.02 -3.79 3.25
C CYS A 32 -5.23 -4.26 4.05
N ARG A 33 -5.20 -5.51 4.52
CA ARG A 33 -6.23 -6.08 5.39
C ARG A 33 -5.63 -6.80 6.60
N ILE A 34 -6.35 -6.76 7.71
CA ILE A 34 -6.03 -7.52 8.92
C ILE A 34 -7.26 -8.28 9.43
N ASN A 35 -7.02 -9.38 10.13
CA ASN A 35 -8.08 -10.11 10.81
C ASN A 35 -8.53 -9.32 12.05
N ARG A 36 -9.83 -9.03 12.15
CA ARG A 36 -10.45 -8.24 13.22
C ARG A 36 -10.13 -8.72 14.63
N ASN A 37 -9.94 -10.03 14.84
CA ASN A 37 -9.77 -10.62 16.17
C ASN A 37 -8.29 -10.84 16.52
N THR A 38 -7.48 -11.24 15.55
CA THR A 38 -6.07 -11.60 15.79
C THR A 38 -5.09 -10.49 15.43
N HIS A 39 -5.56 -9.45 14.72
CA HIS A 39 -4.76 -8.36 14.16
C HIS A 39 -3.62 -8.84 13.24
N LYS A 40 -3.69 -10.08 12.74
CA LYS A 40 -2.74 -10.63 11.78
C LYS A 40 -3.11 -10.18 10.37
N PHE A 41 -2.10 -10.03 9.53
CA PHE A 41 -2.27 -9.71 8.12
C PHE A 41 -3.12 -10.74 7.39
N CYS A 42 -4.03 -10.26 6.54
CA CYS A 42 -4.89 -11.06 5.68
C CYS A 42 -4.46 -10.92 4.23
N PRO A 43 -4.00 -12.00 3.56
CA PRO A 43 -3.68 -11.96 2.13
C PRO A 43 -4.87 -11.45 1.30
N PRO A 44 -4.65 -10.74 0.19
CA PRO A 44 -5.73 -10.17 -0.63
C PRO A 44 -6.74 -11.19 -1.13
N ASP A 45 -6.26 -12.37 -1.54
CA ASP A 45 -7.07 -13.44 -2.11
C ASP A 45 -7.83 -14.29 -1.06
N LEU A 46 -7.61 -14.02 0.24
CA LEU A 46 -8.30 -14.73 1.31
C LEU A 46 -9.75 -14.25 1.45
N VAL A 47 -10.70 -15.16 1.24
CA VAL A 47 -12.13 -14.89 1.46
C VAL A 47 -12.49 -15.20 2.92
N ASP A 48 -12.35 -14.21 3.80
CA ASP A 48 -12.75 -14.27 5.21
C ASP A 48 -13.44 -12.96 5.63
N ASN A 49 -14.66 -13.07 6.16
CA ASN A 49 -15.46 -11.93 6.63
C ASN A 49 -14.86 -11.22 7.85
N ASN A 50 -13.88 -11.83 8.53
CA ASN A 50 -13.13 -11.19 9.60
C ASN A 50 -11.95 -10.37 9.08
N CYS A 51 -11.58 -10.45 7.80
CA CYS A 51 -10.56 -9.60 7.22
C CYS A 51 -11.15 -8.24 6.89
N ILE A 52 -10.72 -7.24 7.65
CA ILE A 52 -11.14 -5.85 7.52
C ILE A 52 -9.98 -5.02 6.93
N PRO A 53 -10.26 -3.87 6.31
CA PRO A 53 -9.21 -2.93 5.91
C PRO A 53 -8.30 -2.60 7.09
N CYS A 54 -7.01 -2.40 6.83
CA CYS A 54 -6.08 -1.92 7.84
C CYS A 54 -6.60 -0.62 8.47
N PRO A 55 -6.72 -0.53 9.81
CA PRO A 55 -7.07 0.70 10.47
C PRO A 55 -5.88 1.65 10.39
N VAL A 56 -5.93 2.57 9.43
CA VAL A 56 -4.91 3.59 9.18
C VAL A 56 -5.54 4.97 9.27
N TYR A 57 -4.82 5.92 9.88
CA TYR A 57 -5.13 7.34 9.78
C TYR A 57 -4.32 7.96 8.65
N LEU A 58 -5.01 8.53 7.66
CA LEU A 58 -4.39 9.23 6.54
C LEU A 58 -4.57 10.75 6.66
N ASP A 59 -3.48 11.48 6.50
CA ASP A 59 -3.45 12.93 6.31
C ASP A 59 -2.95 13.22 4.89
N ASP A 60 -3.81 13.77 4.03
CA ASP A 60 -3.53 13.99 2.60
C ASP A 60 -2.99 12.72 1.89
N GLY A 61 -3.62 11.56 2.16
CA GLY A 61 -3.23 10.26 1.61
C GLY A 61 -1.99 9.63 2.25
N ARG A 62 -1.42 10.24 3.29
CA ARG A 62 -0.19 9.75 3.95
C ARG A 62 -0.49 9.20 5.35
N PRO A 63 0.00 8.00 5.69
CA PRO A 63 -0.14 7.47 7.03
C PRO A 63 0.74 8.23 8.04
N ASN A 64 0.31 8.24 9.29
CA ASN A 64 1.18 8.68 10.38
C ASN A 64 2.38 7.71 10.57
N ALA A 65 3.38 8.12 11.35
CA ALA A 65 4.60 7.33 11.54
C ALA A 65 4.37 5.93 12.17
N LEU A 66 3.35 5.79 13.04
CA LEU A 66 3.03 4.53 13.70
C LEU A 66 2.44 3.54 12.69
N ASP A 67 1.42 3.97 11.94
CA ASP A 67 0.77 3.15 10.92
C ASP A 67 1.75 2.81 9.79
N PHE A 68 2.57 3.77 9.37
CA PHE A 68 3.61 3.56 8.37
C PHE A 68 4.53 2.40 8.77
N SER A 69 5.09 2.48 9.98
CA SER A 69 6.02 1.47 10.49
C SER A 69 5.37 0.11 10.70
N GLN A 70 4.09 0.09 11.05
CA GLN A 70 3.33 -1.14 11.28
C GLN A 70 3.05 -1.91 9.98
N TYR A 71 2.63 -1.20 8.92
CA TYR A 71 2.11 -1.85 7.72
C TYR A 71 3.13 -1.96 6.58
N LEU A 72 4.20 -1.16 6.60
CA LEU A 72 5.26 -1.25 5.59
C LEU A 72 5.85 -2.67 5.42
N PRO A 73 6.13 -3.45 6.48
CA PRO A 73 6.64 -4.82 6.31
C PRO A 73 5.65 -5.75 5.60
N TYR A 74 4.35 -5.53 5.73
CA TYR A 74 3.35 -6.34 5.05
C TYR A 74 3.31 -6.01 3.56
N PHE A 75 3.35 -4.74 3.18
CA PHE A 75 3.51 -4.32 1.78
C PHE A 75 4.74 -4.98 1.15
N LEU A 76 5.92 -4.81 1.76
CA LEU A 76 7.19 -5.35 1.23
C LEU A 76 7.27 -6.89 1.19
N SER A 77 6.32 -7.60 1.79
CA SER A 77 6.27 -9.07 1.79
C SER A 77 5.07 -9.62 1.02
N GLU A 78 4.17 -8.77 0.56
CA GLU A 78 3.05 -9.15 -0.29
C GLU A 78 3.55 -9.38 -1.71
N ASN A 79 3.10 -10.46 -2.35
CA ASN A 79 3.35 -10.65 -3.77
C ASN A 79 2.17 -10.07 -4.56
N PRO A 80 2.42 -9.39 -5.70
CA PRO A 80 1.36 -8.80 -6.50
C PRO A 80 0.46 -9.87 -7.11
N GLY A 81 -0.83 -9.59 -7.14
CA GLY A 81 -1.89 -10.48 -7.62
C GLY A 81 -3.00 -9.74 -8.35
N SER A 82 -4.01 -10.49 -8.82
CA SER A 82 -5.11 -9.92 -9.63
C SER A 82 -6.00 -8.94 -8.86
N ASN A 83 -6.20 -9.18 -7.56
CA ASN A 83 -6.98 -8.30 -6.68
C ASN A 83 -6.14 -7.13 -6.15
N CYS A 84 -4.83 -7.33 -6.02
CA CYS A 84 -3.89 -6.35 -5.50
C CYS A 84 -2.63 -6.33 -6.36
N PRO A 85 -2.59 -5.46 -7.39
CA PRO A 85 -1.47 -5.42 -8.33
C PRO A 85 -0.17 -4.87 -7.73
N LYS A 86 -0.24 -4.24 -6.56
CA LYS A 86 0.88 -3.63 -5.83
C LYS A 86 1.23 -4.52 -4.62
N GLY A 87 2.52 -4.72 -4.36
CA GLY A 87 3.07 -5.59 -3.31
C GLY A 87 4.55 -5.82 -3.58
#